data_AF-A0A7X5ZUE3-F1
#
_entry.id   AF-A0A7X5ZUE3-F1
#
_cell.length_a   1.000
_cell.length_b   1.000
_cell.length_c   1.000
_cell.angle_alpha   90.00
_cell.angle_beta   90.00
_cell.angle_gamma   90.00
#
_symmetry.space_group_name_H-M   'P 1'
#
loop_
_entity.id
_entity.type
_entity.pdbx_description
1 polymer ?
#
loop_
_entity_poly.entity_id
_entity_poly.type
_entity_poly.pdbx_seq_one_letter_code
_entity_poly.pdbx_strand_id
1 'polypeptide(L)'
;MIGATDIDYDAGMQIRLALAMLATFAATNPTAASTAPPAPPESGLPSIVAPEVARSDLKLLYETLQQAHFDLYAHRSKAEYDKLYRTLSDSIRGPMTSVAVATMFQKFVAYGKIGHARIEAPVVEFVTYLQGGGTLLPLFIRVDGNKVLLTEPADDGGKLRAGTEIIAIDGKPVHDVIAHLGSYVSAERPYMAHA
;
A
#
# COMPACT_ATOMS: atom_id res chain seq x y z
N MET A 1 -8.62 6.07 -21.35
CA MET A 1 -7.88 4.88 -20.88
C MET A 1 -6.46 5.11 -21.35
N ILE A 2 -5.56 5.43 -20.42
CA ILE A 2 -4.19 5.83 -20.74
C ILE A 2 -3.38 4.56 -21.00
N GLY A 3 -2.76 4.46 -22.18
CA GLY A 3 -1.89 3.34 -22.54
C GLY A 3 -0.45 3.57 -22.07
N ALA A 4 0.37 2.51 -22.07
CA ALA A 4 1.77 2.58 -21.64
C ALA A 4 2.63 3.61 -22.42
N THR A 5 2.17 4.07 -23.58
CA THR A 5 2.84 5.06 -24.45
C THR A 5 2.51 6.51 -24.09
N ASP A 6 1.51 6.75 -23.24
CA ASP A 6 1.03 8.09 -22.89
C ASP A 6 1.69 8.64 -21.61
N ILE A 7 2.55 7.85 -20.97
CA ILE A 7 3.30 8.26 -19.78
C ILE A 7 4.79 8.37 -20.14
N ASP A 8 5.24 9.59 -20.35
CA ASP A 8 6.64 9.92 -20.54
C ASP A 8 7.38 9.80 -19.18
N TYR A 9 7.94 8.63 -18.93
CA TYR A 9 8.84 8.39 -17.79
C TYR A 9 10.29 8.79 -18.16
N ASP A 10 10.50 10.00 -18.68
CA ASP A 10 11.85 10.50 -18.90
C ASP A 10 12.47 10.94 -17.56
N ALA A 11 13.40 10.12 -17.07
CA ALA A 11 14.60 10.36 -16.23
C ALA A 11 14.75 11.60 -15.30
N GLY A 12 13.66 12.26 -14.89
CA GLY A 12 13.71 13.61 -14.30
C GLY A 12 12.99 13.78 -12.96
N MET A 13 12.29 12.77 -12.41
CA MET A 13 11.66 12.90 -11.09
C MET A 13 12.69 12.63 -9.98
N GLN A 14 13.55 13.63 -9.78
CA GLN A 14 14.34 13.82 -8.56
C GLN A 14 13.41 13.81 -7.34
N ILE A 15 13.26 12.64 -6.72
CA ILE A 15 12.71 12.52 -5.37
C ILE A 15 13.66 13.28 -4.44
N ARG A 16 13.32 14.53 -4.13
CA ARG A 16 13.91 15.25 -3.01
C ARG A 16 13.39 14.61 -1.73
N LEU A 17 14.03 13.52 -1.33
CA LEU A 17 13.92 12.97 0.01
C LEU A 17 14.63 13.96 0.95
N ALA A 18 13.85 14.82 1.61
CA ALA A 18 14.35 15.61 2.73
C ALA A 18 14.60 14.67 3.92
N LEU A 19 15.82 14.19 4.04
CA LEU A 19 16.28 13.41 5.19
C LEU A 19 16.62 14.40 6.32
N ALA A 20 15.71 14.57 7.27
CA ALA A 20 16.03 15.18 8.56
C ALA A 20 16.57 14.07 9.49
N MET A 21 17.89 14.04 9.68
CA MET A 21 18.50 13.38 10.83
C MET A 21 19.39 14.38 11.57
N LEU A 22 18.96 14.73 12.77
CA LEU A 22 19.81 15.35 13.78
C LEU A 22 19.88 14.39 14.98
N ALA A 23 21.03 13.75 15.16
CA ALA A 23 21.56 13.39 16.47
C ALA A 23 23.02 12.96 16.32
N THR A 24 23.92 13.86 16.71
CA THR A 24 25.32 13.58 17.02
C THR A 24 25.39 12.70 18.26
N PHE A 25 26.06 11.55 18.18
CA PHE A 25 26.92 11.06 19.26
C PHE A 25 28.01 10.16 18.66
N ALA A 26 29.26 10.55 18.90
CA ALA A 26 30.45 9.83 18.45
C ALA A 26 30.71 8.62 19.36
N ALA A 27 30.88 7.44 18.76
CA ALA A 27 31.66 6.35 19.34
C ALA A 27 32.28 5.55 18.19
N THR A 28 33.60 5.63 18.10
CA THR A 28 34.46 4.89 17.17
C THR A 28 34.49 3.41 17.55
N ASN A 29 34.17 2.50 16.62
CA ASN A 29 34.83 1.19 16.50
C ASN A 29 34.41 0.41 15.23
N PRO A 30 35.23 -0.55 14.76
CA PRO A 30 35.53 -0.72 13.35
C PRO A 30 34.54 -1.59 12.58
N THR A 31 34.45 -1.27 11.29
CA THR A 31 33.74 -1.95 10.21
C THR A 31 34.03 -3.45 10.14
N ALA A 32 33.06 -4.27 10.53
CA ALA A 32 32.85 -5.57 9.94
C ALA A 32 31.85 -5.40 8.79
N ALA A 33 32.35 -5.47 7.55
CA ALA A 33 31.51 -5.45 6.36
C ALA A 33 30.62 -6.71 6.34
N SER A 34 29.37 -6.57 6.77
CA SER A 34 28.33 -7.55 6.48
C SER A 34 27.91 -7.32 5.04
N THR A 35 28.48 -8.07 4.12
CA THR A 35 27.95 -8.16 2.76
C THR A 35 26.68 -8.99 2.82
N ALA A 36 25.54 -8.31 3.03
CA ALA A 36 24.26 -8.89 2.69
C ALA A 36 24.29 -9.28 1.20
N PRO A 37 23.85 -10.50 0.81
CA PRO A 37 23.77 -10.87 -0.59
C PRO A 37 22.93 -9.83 -1.36
N PRO A 38 23.30 -9.49 -2.61
CA PRO A 38 22.46 -8.64 -3.43
C PRO A 38 21.09 -9.29 -3.57
N ALA A 39 20.03 -8.50 -3.36
CA ALA A 39 18.67 -8.94 -3.59
C ALA A 39 18.57 -9.51 -5.03
N PRO A 40 17.89 -10.65 -5.24
CA PRO A 40 17.66 -11.16 -6.59
C PRO A 40 16.98 -10.07 -7.43
N PRO A 41 17.24 -10.00 -8.75
CA PRO A 41 16.47 -9.14 -9.63
C PRO A 41 14.98 -9.50 -9.48
N GLU A 42 14.20 -8.56 -8.97
CA GLU A 42 12.75 -8.71 -8.83
C GLU A 42 12.16 -8.92 -10.23
N SER A 43 11.78 -10.16 -10.52
CA SER A 43 11.00 -10.48 -11.71
C SER A 43 9.69 -9.69 -11.63
N GLY A 44 9.37 -8.91 -12.66
CA GLY A 44 8.14 -8.13 -12.73
C GLY A 44 6.85 -8.95 -12.75
N LEU A 45 6.96 -10.28 -12.95
CA LEU A 45 5.83 -11.19 -12.83
C LEU A 45 5.60 -11.55 -11.36
N PRO A 46 4.33 -11.55 -10.88
CA PRO A 46 4.03 -11.95 -9.52
C PRO A 46 4.56 -13.36 -9.25
N SER A 47 5.48 -13.48 -8.30
CA SER A 47 6.01 -14.78 -7.91
C SER A 47 4.94 -15.56 -7.14
N ILE A 48 4.95 -16.89 -7.26
CA ILE A 48 4.03 -17.74 -6.51
C ILE A 48 4.64 -18.06 -5.15
N VAL A 49 3.91 -17.73 -4.09
CA VAL A 49 4.25 -17.96 -2.70
C VAL A 49 3.51 -19.21 -2.21
N ALA A 50 4.24 -20.16 -1.63
CA ALA A 50 3.66 -21.34 -1.00
C ALA A 50 2.82 -20.96 0.24
N PRO A 51 1.70 -21.66 0.51
CA PRO A 51 0.80 -21.29 1.61
C PRO A 51 1.47 -21.31 2.99
N GLU A 52 2.43 -22.21 3.21
CA GLU A 52 3.20 -22.34 4.45
C GLU A 52 4.12 -21.13 4.65
N VAL A 53 4.73 -20.64 3.58
CA VAL A 53 5.55 -19.41 3.58
C VAL A 53 4.66 -18.21 3.89
N ALA A 54 3.53 -18.05 3.21
CA ALA A 54 2.62 -16.93 3.47
C ALA A 54 2.08 -16.93 4.91
N ARG A 55 1.79 -18.10 5.50
CA ARG A 55 1.37 -18.22 6.91
C ARG A 55 2.52 -17.89 7.87
N SER A 56 3.73 -18.36 7.58
CA SER A 56 4.93 -18.06 8.36
C SER A 56 5.23 -16.56 8.36
N ASP A 57 5.16 -15.92 7.20
CA ASP A 57 5.40 -14.48 7.05
C ASP A 57 4.31 -13.65 7.73
N LEU A 58 3.04 -14.07 7.66
CA LEU A 58 1.96 -13.42 8.39
C LEU A 58 2.18 -13.49 9.91
N LYS A 59 2.66 -14.63 10.41
CA LYS A 59 3.02 -14.79 11.83
C LYS A 59 4.17 -13.87 12.21
N LEU A 60 5.25 -13.88 11.42
CA LEU A 60 6.41 -13.01 11.64
C LEU A 60 6.03 -11.53 11.63
N LEU A 61 5.18 -11.12 10.70
CA LEU A 61 4.63 -9.77 10.61
C LEU A 61 3.90 -9.39 11.90
N TYR A 62 3.00 -10.25 12.39
CA TYR A 62 2.26 -9.94 13.61
C TYR A 62 3.17 -9.86 14.86
N GLU A 63 4.13 -10.78 14.99
CA GLU A 63 5.11 -10.77 16.07
C GLU A 63 6.00 -9.53 16.01
N THR A 64 6.41 -9.11 14.81
CA THR A 64 7.22 -7.90 14.61
C THR A 64 6.45 -6.64 14.99
N LEU A 65 5.17 -6.54 14.61
CA LEU A 65 4.31 -5.42 15.02
C LEU A 65 4.20 -5.34 16.55
N GLN A 66 4.04 -6.47 17.24
CA GLN A 66 3.95 -6.54 18.70
C GLN A 66 5.25 -6.11 19.39
N GLN A 67 6.40 -6.41 18.79
CA GLN A 67 7.71 -6.09 19.36
C GLN A 67 8.15 -4.64 19.07
N ALA A 68 7.86 -4.14 17.87
CA ALA A 68 8.39 -2.86 17.40
C ALA A 68 7.54 -1.66 17.83
N HIS A 69 6.22 -1.84 18.00
CA HIS A 69 5.33 -0.72 18.25
C HIS A 69 5.10 -0.49 19.76
N PHE A 70 5.27 0.75 20.22
CA PHE A 70 5.12 1.12 21.62
C PHE A 70 3.73 0.80 22.20
N ASP A 71 2.67 1.02 21.41
CA ASP A 71 1.30 0.66 21.77
C ASP A 71 0.51 0.21 20.53
N LEU A 72 0.74 -1.04 20.07
CA LEU A 72 0.06 -1.61 18.91
C LEU A 72 -1.47 -1.59 19.07
N TYR A 73 -1.96 -1.58 20.31
CA TYR A 73 -3.36 -1.81 20.63
C TYR A 73 -4.14 -0.54 20.95
N ALA A 74 -3.56 0.64 20.69
CA ALA A 74 -4.17 1.95 20.95
C ALA A 74 -5.55 2.14 20.27
N HIS A 75 -5.74 1.58 19.07
CA HIS A 75 -6.98 1.73 18.29
C HIS A 75 -7.75 0.42 18.09
N ARG A 76 -7.12 -0.72 18.37
CA ARG A 76 -7.67 -2.07 18.19
C ARG A 76 -7.18 -2.95 19.33
N SER A 77 -8.09 -3.66 19.98
CA SER A 77 -7.72 -4.59 21.04
C SER A 77 -6.89 -5.76 20.49
N LYS A 78 -6.10 -6.38 21.37
CA LYS A 78 -5.39 -7.63 21.04
C LYS A 78 -6.33 -8.72 20.55
N ALA A 79 -7.52 -8.85 21.15
CA ALA A 79 -8.51 -9.83 20.74
C ALA A 79 -9.02 -9.61 19.31
N GLU A 80 -9.20 -8.35 18.90
CA GLU A 80 -9.53 -7.98 17.52
C GLU A 80 -8.42 -8.37 16.54
N TYR A 81 -7.17 -8.07 16.87
CA TYR A 81 -6.01 -8.49 16.07
C TYR A 81 -5.88 -10.01 15.97
N ASP A 82 -5.97 -10.72 17.09
CA ASP A 82 -5.88 -12.19 17.12
C ASP A 82 -7.01 -12.84 16.30
N LYS A 83 -8.19 -12.21 16.26
CA LYS A 83 -9.31 -12.66 15.40
C LYS A 83 -8.99 -12.41 13.93
N LEU A 84 -8.48 -11.24 13.56
CA LEU A 84 -8.11 -10.92 12.18
C LEU A 84 -6.96 -11.82 11.70
N TYR A 85 -5.92 -12.00 12.50
CA TYR A 85 -4.79 -12.88 12.22
C TYR A 85 -5.26 -14.30 11.90
N ARG A 86 -6.11 -14.89 12.75
CA ARG A 86 -6.69 -16.22 12.49
C ARG A 86 -7.51 -16.24 11.20
N THR A 87 -8.38 -15.24 11.01
CA THR A 87 -9.20 -15.12 9.79
C THR A 87 -8.35 -15.09 8.52
N LEU A 88 -7.27 -14.30 8.50
CA LEU A 88 -6.37 -14.20 7.36
C LEU A 88 -5.55 -15.48 7.19
N SER A 89 -4.99 -16.03 8.26
CA SER A 89 -4.24 -17.30 8.22
C SER A 89 -5.11 -18.41 7.64
N ASP A 90 -6.35 -18.57 8.13
CA ASP A 90 -7.30 -19.59 7.65
C ASP A 90 -7.71 -19.39 6.18
N SER A 91 -7.67 -18.15 5.68
CA SER A 91 -7.96 -17.86 4.27
C SER A 91 -6.88 -18.35 3.30
N ILE A 92 -5.66 -18.59 3.77
CA ILE A 92 -4.53 -19.08 2.98
C ILE A 92 -4.69 -20.59 2.73
N ARG A 93 -5.50 -20.94 1.73
CA ARG A 93 -5.87 -22.34 1.42
C ARG A 93 -5.01 -23.00 0.33
N GLY A 94 -4.12 -22.24 -0.31
CA GLY A 94 -3.27 -22.72 -1.39
C GLY A 94 -2.24 -21.66 -1.79
N PRO A 95 -1.44 -21.93 -2.84
CA PRO A 95 -0.45 -20.98 -3.35
C PRO A 95 -1.08 -19.64 -3.74
N MET A 96 -0.38 -18.55 -3.47
CA MET A 96 -0.83 -17.17 -3.71
C MET A 96 0.20 -16.41 -4.53
N THR A 97 -0.19 -15.38 -5.27
CA THR A 97 0.78 -14.47 -5.89
C THR A 97 1.40 -13.56 -4.83
N SER A 98 2.63 -13.08 -5.06
CA SER A 98 3.29 -12.05 -4.24
C SER A 98 2.39 -10.85 -4.00
N VAL A 99 1.71 -10.37 -5.06
CA VAL A 99 0.74 -9.27 -5.00
C VAL A 99 -0.42 -9.58 -4.04
N ALA A 100 -0.98 -10.79 -4.08
CA ALA A 100 -2.07 -11.17 -3.19
C ALA A 100 -1.63 -11.26 -1.73
N VAL A 101 -0.42 -11.77 -1.46
CA VAL A 101 0.19 -11.79 -0.13
C VAL A 101 0.43 -10.37 0.38
N ALA A 102 1.06 -9.51 -0.43
CA ALA A 102 1.32 -8.10 -0.09
C ALA A 102 0.00 -7.36 0.22
N THR A 103 -1.03 -7.55 -0.62
CA THR A 103 -2.35 -6.93 -0.43
C THR A 103 -3.02 -7.40 0.87
N MET A 104 -2.90 -8.69 1.20
CA MET A 104 -3.39 -9.24 2.46
C MET A 104 -2.66 -8.62 3.66
N PHE A 105 -1.33 -8.47 3.56
CA PHE A 105 -0.52 -7.91 4.64
C PHE A 105 -0.75 -6.42 4.82
N GLN A 106 -0.90 -5.65 3.74
CA GLN A 106 -1.33 -4.25 3.79
C GLN A 106 -2.61 -4.09 4.60
N LYS A 107 -3.62 -4.93 4.32
CA LYS A 107 -4.87 -4.94 5.07
C LYS A 107 -4.68 -5.28 6.55
N PHE A 108 -3.81 -6.23 6.86
CA PHE A 108 -3.50 -6.61 8.24
C PHE A 108 -2.84 -5.47 9.03
N VAL A 109 -1.87 -4.79 8.42
CA VAL A 109 -1.16 -3.68 9.06
C VAL A 109 -2.06 -2.45 9.19
N ALA A 110 -2.79 -2.08 8.13
CA ALA A 110 -3.70 -0.94 8.12
C ALA A 110 -4.84 -1.06 9.14
N TYR A 111 -5.22 -2.29 9.52
CA TYR A 111 -6.24 -2.55 10.53
C TYR A 111 -5.96 -1.84 11.86
N GLY A 112 -4.69 -1.70 12.22
CA GLY A 112 -4.21 -1.05 13.43
C GLY A 112 -4.41 0.45 13.51
N LYS A 113 -4.63 1.10 12.35
CA LYS A 113 -4.71 2.57 12.25
C LYS A 113 -3.46 3.28 12.79
N ILE A 114 -2.29 2.81 12.36
CA ILE A 114 -0.98 3.37 12.75
C ILE A 114 -0.27 3.80 11.46
N GLY A 115 -0.20 5.09 11.18
CA GLY A 115 0.23 5.66 9.90
C GLY A 115 1.67 5.28 9.49
N HIS A 116 2.54 5.00 10.47
CA HIS A 116 3.92 4.59 10.22
C HIS A 116 4.13 3.08 10.10
N ALA A 117 3.13 2.26 10.39
CA ALA A 117 3.20 0.82 10.15
C ALA A 117 2.62 0.54 8.75
N ARG A 118 3.43 0.08 7.80
CA ARG A 118 2.98 -0.11 6.41
C ARG A 118 3.68 -1.28 5.72
N ILE A 119 3.00 -1.84 4.72
CA ILE A 119 3.58 -2.76 3.74
C ILE A 119 3.63 -2.00 2.41
N GLU A 120 4.81 -1.99 1.78
CA GLU A 120 4.99 -1.35 0.49
C GLU A 120 4.03 -1.94 -0.54
N ALA A 121 3.51 -1.07 -1.41
CA ALA A 121 2.73 -1.55 -2.55
C ALA A 121 3.62 -2.36 -3.51
N PRO A 122 3.08 -3.37 -4.20
CA PRO A 122 3.82 -4.13 -5.22
C PRO A 122 4.00 -3.28 -6.50
N VAL A 123 4.82 -2.23 -6.41
CA VAL A 123 5.00 -1.22 -7.47
C VAL A 123 5.59 -1.85 -8.73
N VAL A 124 6.53 -2.79 -8.57
CA VAL A 124 7.17 -3.47 -9.70
C VAL A 124 6.15 -4.30 -10.50
N GLU A 125 5.29 -5.06 -9.82
CA GLU A 125 4.21 -5.81 -10.48
C GLU A 125 3.17 -4.88 -11.09
N PHE A 126 2.86 -3.74 -10.45
CA PHE A 126 1.94 -2.74 -11.00
C PHE A 126 2.49 -2.10 -12.29
N VAL A 127 3.76 -1.70 -12.31
CA VAL A 127 4.41 -1.18 -13.53
C VAL A 127 4.44 -2.24 -14.62
N THR A 128 4.74 -3.49 -14.29
CA THR A 128 4.75 -4.59 -15.25
C THR A 128 3.36 -4.85 -15.83
N TYR A 129 2.31 -4.77 -15.00
CA TYR A 129 0.93 -4.85 -15.45
C TYR A 129 0.60 -3.75 -16.48
N LEU A 130 1.00 -2.50 -16.24
CA LEU A 130 0.79 -1.41 -17.19
C LEU A 130 1.58 -1.61 -18.48
N GLN A 131 2.86 -2.00 -18.39
CA GLN A 131 3.70 -2.30 -19.56
C GLN A 131 3.15 -3.47 -20.39
N GLY A 132 2.46 -4.41 -19.75
CA GLY A 132 1.76 -5.52 -20.40
C GLY A 132 0.43 -5.16 -21.07
N GLY A 133 0.09 -3.87 -21.17
CA GLY A 133 -1.20 -3.41 -21.72
C GLY A 133 -2.34 -3.38 -20.70
N GLY A 134 -2.02 -3.44 -19.41
CA GLY A 134 -2.97 -3.22 -18.33
C GLY A 134 -3.55 -1.81 -18.33
N THR A 135 -4.63 -1.61 -17.59
CA THR A 135 -5.39 -0.36 -17.57
C THR A 135 -5.22 0.37 -16.24
N LEU A 136 -5.05 1.69 -16.30
CA LEU A 136 -5.15 2.58 -15.16
C LEU A 136 -6.32 3.55 -15.36
N LEU A 137 -7.05 3.82 -14.28
CA LEU A 137 -8.02 4.89 -14.22
C LEU A 137 -7.38 6.10 -13.51
N PRO A 138 -6.94 7.14 -14.24
CA PRO A 138 -6.20 8.28 -13.68
C PRO A 138 -7.17 9.29 -13.04
N LEU A 139 -7.78 8.93 -11.90
CA LEU A 139 -8.62 9.86 -11.15
C LEU A 139 -7.81 10.55 -10.07
N PHE A 140 -7.72 11.87 -10.17
CA PHE A 140 -7.24 12.71 -9.08
C PHE A 140 -8.45 13.24 -8.32
N ILE A 141 -8.56 12.87 -7.04
CA ILE A 141 -9.74 13.15 -6.24
C ILE A 141 -9.38 13.88 -4.96
N ARG A 142 -10.36 14.63 -4.42
CA ARG A 142 -10.36 15.16 -3.07
C ARG A 142 -11.65 14.76 -2.36
N VAL A 143 -11.52 14.28 -1.13
CA VAL A 143 -12.66 14.08 -0.24
C VAL A 143 -12.90 15.37 0.55
N ASP A 144 -14.02 16.04 0.30
CA ASP A 144 -14.43 17.29 0.95
C ASP A 144 -15.75 17.07 1.70
N GLY A 145 -15.65 16.83 3.01
CA GLY A 145 -16.77 16.39 3.84
C GLY A 145 -17.35 15.08 3.31
N ASN A 146 -18.58 15.13 2.79
CA ASN A 146 -19.27 13.97 2.20
C ASN A 146 -19.21 13.96 0.67
N LYS A 147 -18.39 14.79 0.03
CA LYS A 147 -18.26 14.82 -1.43
C LYS A 147 -16.91 14.27 -1.86
N VAL A 148 -16.91 13.48 -2.93
CA VAL A 148 -15.68 13.07 -3.62
C VAL A 148 -15.63 13.83 -4.94
N LEU A 149 -14.66 14.74 -5.07
CA LEU A 149 -14.57 15.68 -6.19
C LEU A 149 -13.33 15.39 -7.01
N LEU A 150 -13.45 15.46 -8.34
CA LEU A 150 -12.27 15.50 -9.21
C LEU A 150 -11.46 16.76 -8.96
N THR A 151 -10.14 16.64 -8.85
CA THR A 151 -9.23 17.80 -8.79
C THR A 151 -8.70 18.18 -10.17
N GLU A 152 -8.76 17.26 -11.12
CA GLU A 152 -8.29 17.42 -12.50
C GLU A 152 -9.30 16.84 -13.50
N PRO A 153 -9.28 17.26 -14.78
CA PRO A 153 -10.07 16.63 -15.81
C PRO A 153 -9.73 15.14 -15.97
N ALA A 154 -10.76 14.30 -16.14
CA ALA A 154 -10.59 12.84 -16.27
C ALA A 154 -11.05 12.28 -17.63
N ASP A 155 -11.41 13.15 -18.57
CA ASP A 155 -11.74 12.80 -19.95
C ASP A 155 -11.34 13.88 -20.95
N ASP A 156 -11.07 13.47 -22.19
CA ASP A 156 -10.75 14.40 -23.29
C ASP A 156 -11.99 15.18 -23.77
N GLY A 157 -13.19 14.62 -23.54
CA GLY A 157 -14.47 15.22 -23.92
C GLY A 157 -14.92 16.36 -23.02
N GLY A 158 -14.20 16.63 -21.92
CA GLY A 158 -14.51 17.69 -20.97
C GLY A 158 -15.85 17.52 -20.25
N LYS A 159 -16.36 16.29 -20.12
CA LYS A 159 -17.54 15.99 -19.29
C LYS A 159 -17.16 15.79 -17.83
N LEU A 160 -15.98 15.27 -17.57
CA LEU A 160 -15.39 15.02 -16.27
C LEU A 160 -14.35 16.12 -15.98
N ARG A 161 -14.82 17.32 -15.64
CA ARG A 161 -13.96 18.46 -15.30
C ARG A 161 -13.57 18.43 -13.82
N ALA A 162 -12.54 19.20 -13.47
CA ALA A 162 -12.26 19.50 -12.07
C ALA A 162 -13.51 20.07 -11.37
N GLY A 163 -13.75 19.65 -10.14
CA GLY A 163 -14.95 19.95 -9.36
C GLY A 163 -16.14 19.04 -9.62
N THR A 164 -16.08 18.16 -10.63
CA THR A 164 -17.12 17.14 -10.85
C THR A 164 -17.18 16.20 -9.65
N GLU A 165 -18.39 16.01 -9.11
CA GLU A 165 -18.65 15.07 -8.02
C GLU A 165 -18.76 13.64 -8.56
N ILE A 166 -17.95 12.75 -8.02
CA ILE A 166 -18.02 11.31 -8.29
C ILE A 166 -19.04 10.73 -7.31
N ILE A 167 -20.12 10.19 -7.82
CA ILE A 167 -21.18 9.56 -6.99
C ILE A 167 -20.99 8.04 -6.88
N ALA A 168 -20.48 7.41 -7.93
CA ALA A 168 -20.29 5.97 -8.00
C ALA A 168 -19.20 5.57 -9.01
N ILE A 169 -18.57 4.42 -8.79
CA ILE A 169 -17.66 3.76 -9.73
C ILE A 169 -18.20 2.33 -9.92
N ASP A 170 -18.42 1.94 -11.18
CA ASP A 170 -19.04 0.65 -11.54
C ASP A 170 -20.34 0.35 -10.78
N GLY A 171 -21.18 1.38 -10.62
CA GLY A 171 -22.46 1.28 -9.91
C GLY A 171 -22.35 1.17 -8.39
N LYS A 172 -21.15 1.14 -7.81
CA LYS A 172 -20.93 1.15 -6.37
C LYS A 172 -20.80 2.58 -5.86
N PRO A 173 -21.49 2.96 -4.75
CA PRO A 173 -21.32 4.27 -4.14
C PRO A 173 -19.85 4.60 -3.91
N VAL A 174 -19.42 5.81 -4.28
CA VAL A 174 -18.00 6.18 -4.21
C VAL A 174 -17.44 6.03 -2.79
N HIS A 175 -18.25 6.29 -1.76
CA HIS A 175 -17.83 6.18 -0.37
C HIS A 175 -17.51 4.74 0.02
N ASP A 176 -18.22 3.75 -0.54
CA ASP A 176 -17.92 2.35 -0.31
C ASP A 176 -16.61 1.96 -0.98
N VAL A 177 -16.35 2.52 -2.17
CA VAL A 177 -15.08 2.32 -2.89
C VAL A 177 -13.91 2.93 -2.11
N ILE A 178 -14.04 4.18 -1.66
CA ILE A 178 -13.00 4.86 -0.88
C ILE A 178 -12.78 4.17 0.48
N ALA A 179 -13.85 3.76 1.17
CA ALA A 179 -13.73 3.01 2.42
C ALA A 179 -13.05 1.65 2.20
N HIS A 180 -13.33 0.98 1.09
CA HIS A 180 -12.68 -0.27 0.72
C HIS A 180 -11.19 -0.07 0.44
N LEU A 181 -10.82 0.91 -0.40
CA LEU A 181 -9.42 1.23 -0.70
C LEU A 181 -8.65 1.70 0.54
N GLY A 182 -9.28 2.52 1.38
CA GLY A 182 -8.73 2.96 2.65
C GLY A 182 -8.45 1.83 3.64
N SER A 183 -9.05 0.64 3.46
CA SER A 183 -8.75 -0.53 4.30
C SER A 183 -7.36 -1.13 4.07
N TYR A 184 -6.64 -0.66 3.05
CA TYR A 184 -5.25 -1.02 2.74
C TYR A 184 -4.25 0.09 3.09
N VAL A 185 -4.74 1.25 3.55
CA VAL A 185 -3.92 2.41 3.89
C VAL A 185 -3.85 2.57 5.40
N SER A 186 -2.65 2.54 5.94
CA SER A 186 -2.43 2.80 7.35
C SER A 186 -2.58 4.28 7.66
N ALA A 187 -3.52 4.60 8.53
CA ALA A 187 -3.82 5.97 8.93
C ALA A 187 -4.50 5.99 10.31
N GLU A 188 -4.11 6.92 11.18
CA GLU A 188 -4.73 7.13 12.50
C GLU A 188 -6.15 7.69 12.37
N ARG A 189 -6.39 8.51 11.33
CA ARG A 189 -7.66 9.21 11.11
C ARG A 189 -8.17 8.99 9.69
N PRO A 190 -9.50 8.95 9.47
CA PRO A 190 -10.06 8.72 8.14
C PRO A 190 -9.53 9.66 7.05
N TYR A 191 -9.38 10.95 7.35
CA TYR A 191 -8.89 11.92 6.35
C TYR A 191 -7.44 11.67 5.92
N MET A 192 -6.61 11.05 6.77
CA MET A 192 -5.22 10.71 6.43
C MET A 192 -5.15 9.54 5.45
N ALA A 193 -6.19 8.69 5.40
CA ALA A 193 -6.31 7.64 4.39
C ALA A 193 -6.77 8.17 3.02
N HIS A 194 -7.02 9.48 2.90
CA HIS A 194 -7.40 10.16 1.67
C HIS A 194 -6.32 11.14 1.18
N ALA A 195 -5.18 11.21 1.89
CA ALA A 195 -4.11 12.16 1.65
C ALA A 195 -3.09 11.63 0.63
#